data_AF-A0A7K6S302-F1
#
_entry.id   AF-A0A7K6S302-F1
#
_cell.length_a   1.000
_cell.length_b   1.000
_cell.length_c   1.000
_cell.angle_alpha   90.00
_cell.angle_beta   90.00
_cell.angle_gamma   90.00
#
_symmetry.space_group_name_H-M   'P 1'
#
loop_
_entity.id
_entity.type
_entity.pdbx_description
1 polymer ?
#
loop_
_entity_poly.entity_id
_entity_poly.type
_entity_poly.pdbx_seq_one_letter_code
_entity_poly.pdbx_strand_id
1 'polypeptide(L)'
;MRYLLLCAAILLPESLCFPAQLRPEPWSTTDFVNIKEYLDKFFPMHTKTQILSLEERIKEMQRFFHLTVTGKLNEETEETMKKPRCGVPDIADYRTFPGNPRWKKRYLTYRIFKYTPDLPPKKVDDAIRRAFMVWSDVTPLQFQRVLNGQADIMIGFERRDHGDGSPFDGRGNTLAHAFAPGEGIGGDAHFDDDERWSESNREVNLFLVAAHEFGHSLGLAHSNVPGALMYPIYSYVNPASFRLSEDDKQGIQKLYGKFMTEI
;
A
#
# COMPACT_ATOMS: atom_id res chain seq x y z
N MET A 1 37.64 -75.69 -28.89
CA MET A 1 36.21 -75.50 -28.52
C MET A 1 36.05 -74.07 -28.05
N ARG A 2 35.35 -73.23 -28.82
CA ARG A 2 35.08 -71.80 -28.53
C ARG A 2 33.84 -71.71 -27.64
N TYR A 3 33.93 -71.06 -26.48
CA TYR A 3 32.78 -70.70 -25.66
C TYR A 3 32.19 -69.37 -26.17
N LEU A 4 30.92 -69.38 -26.56
CA LEU A 4 30.13 -68.21 -26.94
C LEU A 4 29.48 -67.63 -25.67
N LEU A 5 29.82 -66.39 -25.33
CA LEU A 5 29.13 -65.58 -24.32
C LEU A 5 27.83 -65.02 -24.93
N LEU A 6 26.69 -65.39 -24.36
CA LEU A 6 25.38 -64.81 -24.67
C LEU A 6 25.16 -63.58 -23.77
N CYS A 7 25.32 -62.38 -24.34
CA CYS A 7 24.87 -61.14 -23.70
C CYS A 7 23.41 -60.90 -24.05
N ALA A 8 22.50 -61.03 -23.08
CA ALA A 8 21.12 -60.60 -23.20
C ALA A 8 21.03 -59.09 -22.93
N ALA A 9 20.78 -58.29 -23.97
CA ALA A 9 20.45 -56.88 -23.82
C ALA A 9 18.96 -56.72 -23.51
N ILE A 10 18.64 -56.27 -22.30
CA ILE A 10 17.28 -55.91 -21.90
C ILE A 10 17.04 -54.46 -22.34
N LEU A 11 16.24 -54.28 -23.38
CA LEU A 11 15.74 -52.96 -23.79
C LEU A 11 14.50 -52.64 -22.95
N LEU A 12 14.63 -51.74 -21.98
CA LEU A 12 13.48 -51.12 -21.32
C LEU A 12 12.96 -49.97 -22.19
N PRO A 13 11.64 -49.88 -22.47
CA PRO A 13 11.10 -48.75 -23.20
C PRO A 13 11.15 -47.49 -22.33
N GLU A 14 11.82 -46.45 -22.82
CA GLU A 14 11.72 -45.09 -22.26
C GLU A 14 10.30 -44.58 -22.49
N SER A 15 9.42 -44.78 -21.52
CA SER A 15 8.16 -44.04 -21.45
C SER A 15 8.49 -42.60 -21.11
N LEU A 16 8.33 -41.69 -22.08
CA LEU A 16 8.29 -40.25 -21.87
C LEU A 16 7.13 -39.94 -20.91
N CYS A 17 7.44 -39.88 -19.62
CA CYS A 17 6.52 -39.37 -18.61
C CYS A 17 6.43 -37.86 -18.83
N PHE A 18 5.46 -37.42 -19.62
CA PHE A 18 5.10 -36.00 -19.64
C PHE A 18 4.70 -35.61 -18.21
N PRO A 19 5.23 -34.51 -17.65
CA PRO A 19 4.73 -34.03 -16.38
C PRO A 19 3.23 -33.77 -16.55
N ALA A 20 2.42 -34.50 -15.78
CA ALA A 20 0.99 -34.25 -15.73
C ALA A 20 0.83 -32.79 -15.32
N GLN A 21 0.31 -31.98 -16.23
CA GLN A 21 -0.07 -30.61 -15.94
C GLN A 21 -1.22 -30.71 -14.93
N LEU A 22 -0.88 -30.61 -13.64
CA LEU A 22 -1.86 -30.53 -12.56
C LEU A 22 -2.84 -29.44 -12.97
N ARG A 23 -4.08 -29.84 -13.24
CA ARG A 23 -5.16 -28.85 -13.38
C ARG A 23 -5.20 -28.10 -12.06
N PRO A 24 -5.17 -26.76 -12.08
CA PRO A 24 -5.38 -26.01 -10.84
C PRO A 24 -6.74 -26.43 -10.27
N GLU A 25 -6.74 -26.83 -9.01
CA GLU A 25 -7.96 -27.15 -8.27
C GLU A 25 -8.94 -25.97 -8.39
N PRO A 26 -10.25 -26.23 -8.54
CA PRO A 26 -11.24 -25.17 -8.51
C PRO A 26 -11.16 -24.40 -7.20
N TRP A 27 -11.27 -23.07 -7.24
CA TRP A 27 -11.16 -22.24 -6.03
C TRP A 27 -12.19 -22.65 -4.97
N SER A 28 -11.80 -22.64 -3.69
CA SER A 28 -12.74 -22.88 -2.60
C SER A 28 -13.71 -21.71 -2.46
N THR A 29 -14.90 -21.96 -1.91
CA THR A 29 -15.89 -20.89 -1.63
C THR A 29 -15.30 -19.77 -0.78
N THR A 30 -14.38 -20.11 0.14
CA THR A 30 -13.68 -19.13 0.99
C THR A 30 -12.73 -18.25 0.18
N ASP A 31 -11.99 -18.82 -0.78
CA ASP A 31 -11.06 -18.06 -1.63
C ASP A 31 -11.80 -17.05 -2.51
N PHE A 32 -12.96 -17.46 -3.05
CA PHE A 32 -13.86 -16.58 -3.80
C PHE A 32 -14.34 -15.38 -2.97
N VAL A 33 -14.71 -15.60 -1.70
CA VAL A 33 -15.17 -14.52 -0.82
C VAL A 33 -14.02 -13.58 -0.50
N ASN A 34 -12.87 -14.11 -0.09
CA ASN A 34 -11.70 -13.32 0.30
C ASN A 34 -11.21 -12.41 -0.84
N ILE A 35 -11.12 -12.93 -2.07
CA ILE A 35 -10.68 -12.11 -3.20
C ILE A 35 -11.70 -11.05 -3.59
N LYS A 36 -13.00 -11.37 -3.49
CA LYS A 36 -14.05 -10.41 -3.77
C LYS A 36 -14.01 -9.26 -2.76
N GLU A 37 -13.88 -9.56 -1.48
CA GLU A 37 -13.76 -8.55 -0.42
C GLU A 37 -12.52 -7.68 -0.60
N TYR A 38 -11.37 -8.29 -0.91
CA TYR A 38 -10.13 -7.57 -1.21
C TYR A 38 -10.31 -6.61 -2.40
N LEU A 39 -10.87 -7.10 -3.51
CA LEU A 39 -11.09 -6.27 -4.69
C LEU A 39 -12.15 -5.20 -4.44
N ASP A 40 -13.21 -5.48 -3.67
CA ASP A 40 -14.25 -4.49 -3.34
C ASP A 40 -13.67 -3.35 -2.49
N LYS A 41 -12.72 -3.66 -1.60
CA LYS A 41 -12.02 -2.68 -0.76
C LYS A 41 -10.97 -1.89 -1.55
N PHE A 42 -10.06 -2.56 -2.24
CA PHE A 42 -8.87 -1.94 -2.81
C PHE A 42 -9.00 -1.61 -4.30
N PHE A 43 -9.86 -2.28 -5.05
CA PHE A 43 -10.11 -2.02 -6.48
C PHE A 43 -11.62 -1.76 -6.71
N PRO A 44 -12.18 -0.70 -6.06
CA PRO A 44 -13.60 -0.41 -6.14
C PRO A 44 -13.96 0.06 -7.56
N MET A 45 -15.15 -0.31 -8.00
CA MET A 45 -15.63 0.04 -9.33
C MET A 45 -16.24 1.44 -9.32
N HIS A 46 -15.60 2.38 -10.03
CA HIS A 46 -16.04 3.78 -10.04
C HIS A 46 -17.20 4.07 -11.01
N THR A 47 -17.50 3.19 -11.97
CA THR A 47 -18.56 3.37 -12.97
C THR A 47 -19.69 2.35 -12.84
N LYS A 48 -20.93 2.82 -12.69
CA LYS A 48 -22.16 2.00 -12.65
C LYS A 48 -22.46 1.25 -13.97
N THR A 49 -21.71 1.51 -15.04
CA THR A 49 -22.01 1.06 -16.41
C THR A 49 -21.20 -0.15 -16.88
N GLN A 50 -20.09 -0.51 -16.23
CA GLN A 50 -19.33 -1.72 -16.57
C GLN A 50 -19.27 -2.64 -15.37
N ILE A 51 -20.01 -3.76 -15.42
CA ILE A 51 -19.82 -4.87 -14.48
C ILE A 51 -18.63 -5.68 -15.00
N LEU A 52 -17.43 -5.38 -14.54
CA LEU A 52 -16.24 -6.20 -14.80
C LEU A 52 -16.46 -7.60 -14.19
N SER A 53 -16.08 -8.64 -14.93
CA SER A 53 -16.02 -9.98 -14.37
C SER A 53 -14.97 -10.04 -13.26
N LEU A 54 -15.09 -11.01 -12.37
CA LEU A 54 -14.07 -11.25 -11.34
C LEU A 54 -12.69 -11.45 -11.97
N GLU A 55 -12.61 -12.17 -13.09
CA GLU A 55 -11.37 -12.36 -13.86
C GLU A 55 -10.74 -11.03 -14.30
N GLU A 56 -11.53 -10.09 -14.83
CA GLU A 56 -11.00 -8.79 -15.26
C GLU A 56 -10.53 -7.93 -14.09
N ARG A 57 -11.23 -7.97 -12.95
CA ARG A 57 -10.79 -7.28 -11.73
C ARG A 57 -9.49 -7.85 -11.18
N ILE A 58 -9.31 -9.18 -11.25
CA ILE A 58 -8.03 -9.82 -10.90
C ILE A 58 -6.93 -9.37 -11.86
N LYS A 59 -7.21 -9.28 -13.17
CA LYS A 59 -6.23 -8.77 -14.15
C LYS A 59 -5.85 -7.32 -13.87
N GLU A 60 -6.80 -6.47 -13.46
CA GLU A 60 -6.54 -5.09 -13.06
C GLU A 60 -5.58 -5.03 -11.88
N MET A 61 -5.87 -5.76 -10.80
CA MET A 61 -4.97 -5.90 -9.66
C MET A 61 -3.58 -6.39 -10.07
N GLN A 62 -3.51 -7.48 -10.87
CA GLN A 62 -2.24 -8.05 -11.32
C GLN A 62 -1.42 -7.03 -12.14
N ARG A 63 -2.05 -6.25 -13.02
CA ARG A 63 -1.38 -5.18 -13.76
C ARG A 63 -0.86 -4.08 -12.83
N PHE A 64 -1.66 -3.68 -11.84
CA PHE A 64 -1.25 -2.66 -10.87
C PHE A 64 -0.01 -3.09 -10.08
N PHE A 65 0.03 -4.35 -9.63
CA PHE A 65 1.14 -4.90 -8.86
C PHE A 65 2.31 -5.42 -9.71
N HIS A 66 2.22 -5.34 -11.05
CA HIS A 66 3.18 -5.91 -12.01
C HIS A 66 3.38 -7.43 -11.85
N LEU A 67 2.32 -8.15 -11.49
CA LEU A 67 2.29 -9.61 -11.41
C LEU A 67 2.05 -10.23 -12.79
N THR A 68 2.20 -11.56 -12.87
CA THR A 68 1.79 -12.29 -14.06
C THR A 68 0.27 -12.16 -14.27
N VAL A 69 -0.15 -11.52 -15.36
CA VAL A 69 -1.57 -11.27 -15.66
C VAL A 69 -2.25 -12.55 -16.14
N THR A 70 -2.87 -13.28 -15.21
CA THR A 70 -3.57 -14.55 -15.47
C THR A 70 -5.09 -14.43 -15.35
N GLY A 71 -5.59 -13.39 -14.66
CA GLY A 71 -7.00 -13.27 -14.28
C GLY A 71 -7.44 -14.32 -13.25
N LYS A 72 -6.49 -15.02 -12.63
CA LYS A 72 -6.76 -16.09 -11.66
C LYS A 72 -6.09 -15.77 -10.33
N LEU A 73 -6.72 -16.25 -9.26
CA LEU A 73 -6.08 -16.34 -7.95
C LEU A 73 -5.03 -17.46 -7.99
N ASN A 74 -3.81 -17.10 -8.37
CA ASN A 74 -2.63 -17.95 -8.29
C ASN A 74 -1.83 -17.61 -7.02
N GLU A 75 -0.85 -18.44 -6.69
CA GLU A 75 0.02 -18.29 -5.51
C GLU A 75 0.60 -16.87 -5.40
N GLU A 76 1.14 -16.32 -6.49
CA GLU A 76 1.70 -14.96 -6.54
C GLU A 76 0.66 -13.86 -6.18
N THR A 77 -0.59 -14.01 -6.66
CA THR A 77 -1.68 -13.08 -6.34
C THR A 77 -2.08 -13.20 -4.87
N GLU A 78 -2.22 -14.42 -4.35
CA GLU A 78 -2.57 -14.66 -2.95
C GLU A 78 -1.53 -14.12 -1.98
N GLU A 79 -0.25 -14.39 -2.25
CA GLU A 79 0.86 -13.90 -1.43
C GLU A 79 0.89 -12.37 -1.42
N THR A 80 0.55 -11.74 -2.56
CA THR A 80 0.46 -10.28 -2.65
C THR A 80 -0.69 -9.73 -1.82
N MET A 81 -1.86 -10.38 -1.84
CA MET A 81 -3.03 -9.97 -1.04
C MET A 81 -2.78 -10.06 0.48
N LYS A 82 -1.93 -11.00 0.91
CA LYS A 82 -1.60 -11.23 2.34
C LYS A 82 -0.57 -10.23 2.88
N LYS A 83 0.05 -9.41 2.03
CA LYS A 83 1.06 -8.44 2.47
C LYS A 83 0.41 -7.24 3.15
N PRO A 84 0.94 -6.78 4.30
CA PRO A 84 0.51 -5.55 4.93
C PRO A 84 0.62 -4.35 3.99
N ARG A 85 -0.43 -3.52 3.96
CA ARG A 85 -0.61 -2.45 2.99
C ARG A 85 -1.47 -1.29 3.54
N CYS A 86 -1.49 -0.20 2.79
CA CYS A 86 -2.37 0.93 3.00
C CYS A 86 -3.84 0.55 2.70
N GLY A 87 -4.75 1.14 3.50
CA GLY A 87 -6.20 1.00 3.43
C GLY A 87 -6.88 1.79 2.32
N VAL A 88 -6.18 2.71 1.67
CA VAL A 88 -6.71 3.54 0.59
C VAL A 88 -6.88 2.70 -0.69
N PRO A 89 -7.96 2.91 -1.48
CA PRO A 89 -8.14 2.22 -2.75
C PRO A 89 -7.04 2.49 -3.78
N ASP A 90 -6.68 1.45 -4.53
CA ASP A 90 -5.77 1.46 -5.68
C ASP A 90 -6.50 1.96 -6.93
N ILE A 91 -6.45 3.27 -7.15
CA ILE A 91 -7.02 3.86 -8.36
C ILE A 91 -6.00 3.71 -9.50
N ALA A 92 -6.29 2.81 -10.43
CA ALA A 92 -5.40 2.51 -11.56
C ALA A 92 -5.03 3.78 -12.37
N ASP A 93 -3.75 3.91 -12.73
CA ASP A 93 -3.17 4.96 -13.59
C ASP A 93 -3.17 6.40 -13.04
N TYR A 94 -3.49 6.61 -11.76
CA TYR A 94 -3.47 7.93 -11.14
C TYR A 94 -2.27 8.12 -10.19
N ARG A 95 -1.41 9.10 -10.46
CA ARG A 95 -0.44 9.61 -9.46
C ARG A 95 -1.09 10.52 -8.40
N THR A 96 -2.28 11.02 -8.69
CA THR A 96 -3.04 11.98 -7.89
C THR A 96 -4.51 11.60 -7.92
N PHE A 97 -5.24 11.74 -6.80
CA PHE A 97 -6.66 11.37 -6.76
C PHE A 97 -7.49 12.05 -7.87
N PRO A 98 -8.59 11.44 -8.34
CA PRO A 98 -9.50 12.06 -9.29
C PRO A 98 -9.89 13.48 -8.87
N GLY A 99 -9.79 14.43 -9.80
CA GLY A 99 -10.02 15.86 -9.52
C GLY A 99 -8.80 16.62 -8.96
N ASN A 100 -7.67 15.94 -8.74
CA ASN A 100 -6.41 16.50 -8.21
C ASN A 100 -6.63 17.37 -6.96
N PRO A 101 -7.27 16.83 -5.91
CA PRO A 101 -7.46 17.55 -4.65
C PRO A 101 -6.09 17.96 -4.11
N ARG A 102 -5.99 19.23 -3.73
CA ARG A 102 -4.78 19.80 -3.15
C ARG A 102 -5.15 20.93 -2.22
N TRP A 103 -4.38 21.05 -1.14
CA TRP A 103 -4.40 22.25 -0.32
C TRP A 103 -4.04 23.50 -1.15
N LYS A 104 -4.83 24.57 -1.01
CA LYS A 104 -4.57 25.84 -1.71
C LYS A 104 -3.59 26.75 -0.95
N LYS A 105 -3.32 26.42 0.32
CA LYS A 105 -2.37 27.12 1.19
C LYS A 105 -1.07 26.33 1.31
N ARG A 106 0.02 27.04 1.65
CA ARG A 106 1.35 26.45 1.85
C ARG A 106 1.63 26.03 3.29
N TYR A 107 1.07 26.78 4.25
CA TYR A 107 1.20 26.50 5.66
C TYR A 107 0.06 25.59 6.09
N LEU A 108 0.40 24.34 6.39
CA LEU A 108 -0.52 23.32 6.86
C LEU A 108 -0.27 23.05 8.34
N THR A 109 -1.36 22.91 9.08
CA THR A 109 -1.32 22.54 10.49
C THR A 109 -1.64 21.07 10.66
N TYR A 110 -0.98 20.41 11.61
CA TYR A 110 -1.34 19.05 12.00
C TYR A 110 -1.48 18.91 13.50
N ARG A 111 -2.30 17.96 13.93
CA ARG A 111 -2.51 17.63 15.34
C ARG A 111 -2.63 16.13 15.53
N ILE A 112 -1.85 15.60 16.48
CA ILE A 112 -2.01 14.24 16.97
C ILE A 112 -3.04 14.31 18.11
N PHE A 113 -4.25 13.79 17.87
CA PHE A 113 -5.33 13.86 18.85
C PHE A 113 -5.44 12.60 19.72
N LYS A 114 -4.93 11.47 19.23
CA LYS A 114 -4.88 10.19 19.94
C LYS A 114 -3.52 9.55 19.67
N TYR A 115 -2.91 8.95 20.70
CA TYR A 115 -1.58 8.32 20.63
C TYR A 115 -1.69 6.81 20.84
N THR A 116 -0.83 6.06 20.18
CA THR A 116 -0.63 4.63 20.48
C THR A 116 0.06 4.43 21.84
N PRO A 117 -0.31 3.39 22.61
CA PRO A 117 0.43 3.01 23.82
C PRO A 117 1.77 2.30 23.54
N ASP A 118 2.04 1.87 22.29
CA ASP A 118 3.23 1.10 21.93
C ASP A 118 4.54 1.90 22.00
N LEU A 119 4.43 3.22 21.83
CA LEU A 119 5.56 4.14 21.75
C LEU A 119 5.37 5.31 22.73
N PRO A 120 6.44 5.79 23.39
CA PRO A 120 6.37 7.04 24.14
C PRO A 120 5.90 8.19 23.23
N PRO A 121 5.06 9.13 23.71
CA PRO A 121 4.54 10.22 22.88
C PRO A 121 5.62 11.01 22.13
N LYS A 122 6.78 11.21 22.74
CA LYS A 122 7.93 11.87 22.11
C LYS A 122 8.45 11.14 20.86
N LYS A 123 8.36 9.80 20.84
CA LYS A 123 8.79 8.97 19.70
C LYS A 123 7.78 9.01 18.56
N VAL A 124 6.48 9.00 18.90
CA VAL A 124 5.40 9.27 17.94
C VAL A 124 5.59 10.66 17.33
N ASP A 125 5.77 11.68 18.16
CA ASP A 125 6.00 13.06 17.72
C ASP A 125 7.18 13.19 16.75
N ASP A 126 8.31 12.53 17.05
CA ASP A 126 9.47 12.56 16.16
C ASP A 126 9.21 11.84 14.83
N ALA A 127 8.57 10.66 14.85
CA ALA A 127 8.24 9.91 13.65
C ALA A 127 7.31 10.72 12.73
N ILE A 128 6.24 11.29 13.29
CA ILE A 128 5.29 12.15 12.55
C ILE A 128 5.98 13.39 12.00
N ARG A 129 6.81 14.07 12.79
CA ARG A 129 7.58 15.24 12.33
C ARG A 129 8.50 14.87 11.17
N ARG A 130 9.25 13.77 11.27
CA ARG A 130 10.14 13.30 10.19
C ARG A 130 9.34 12.90 8.94
N ALA A 131 8.17 12.29 9.09
CA ALA A 131 7.30 11.94 7.98
C ALA A 131 6.83 13.19 7.20
N PHE A 132 6.47 14.28 7.88
CA PHE A 132 6.18 15.55 7.20
C PHE A 132 7.42 16.15 6.52
N MET A 133 8.61 15.99 7.09
CA MET A 133 9.85 16.48 6.49
C MET A 133 10.12 15.85 5.11
N VAL A 134 9.79 14.57 4.92
CA VAL A 134 9.90 13.90 3.61
C VAL A 134 9.25 14.72 2.49
N TRP A 135 8.10 15.33 2.80
CA TRP A 135 7.33 16.13 1.83
C TRP A 135 7.73 17.60 1.81
N SER A 136 8.04 18.22 2.95
CA SER A 136 8.50 19.63 2.97
C SER A 136 9.87 19.80 2.32
N ASP A 137 10.72 18.78 2.34
CA ASP A 137 12.07 18.85 1.73
C ASP A 137 12.02 18.94 0.20
N VAL A 138 10.89 18.59 -0.42
CA VAL A 138 10.73 18.54 -1.89
C VAL A 138 9.60 19.41 -2.43
N THR A 139 8.88 20.12 -1.57
CA THR A 139 7.75 21.00 -1.91
C THR A 139 7.83 22.34 -1.17
N PRO A 140 7.15 23.41 -1.65
CA PRO A 140 7.04 24.67 -0.90
C PRO A 140 6.15 24.60 0.37
N LEU A 141 5.65 23.43 0.75
CA LEU A 141 4.75 23.28 1.89
C LEU A 141 5.52 23.36 3.21
N GLN A 142 4.85 23.88 4.23
CA GLN A 142 5.36 23.97 5.59
C GLN A 142 4.34 23.37 6.54
N PHE A 143 4.82 22.58 7.50
CA PHE A 143 3.97 21.86 8.45
C PHE A 143 4.22 22.36 9.87
N GLN A 144 3.16 22.79 10.54
CA GLN A 144 3.23 23.28 11.91
C GLN A 144 2.33 22.44 12.81
N ARG A 145 2.92 21.86 13.86
CA ARG A 145 2.11 21.18 14.88
C ARG A 145 1.31 22.19 15.68
N VAL A 146 0.04 21.89 15.90
CA VAL A 146 -0.83 22.55 16.88
C VAL A 146 -1.23 21.56 17.98
N LEU A 147 -1.44 22.06 19.20
CA LEU A 147 -1.74 21.20 20.36
C LEU A 147 -3.24 21.11 20.66
N ASN A 148 -4.01 22.12 20.26
CA ASN A 148 -5.43 22.27 20.56
C ASN A 148 -6.20 22.69 19.32
N GLY A 149 -7.52 22.46 19.34
CA GLY A 149 -8.41 22.83 18.24
C GLY A 149 -8.32 21.89 17.03
N GLN A 150 -8.96 22.30 15.94
CA GLN A 150 -8.90 21.58 14.67
C GLN A 150 -7.67 22.00 13.87
N ALA A 151 -7.05 21.04 13.20
CA ALA A 151 -5.93 21.24 12.29
C ALA A 151 -6.36 20.90 10.85
N ASP A 152 -5.49 21.13 9.87
CA ASP A 152 -5.73 20.69 8.50
C ASP A 152 -5.59 19.17 8.33
N ILE A 153 -4.75 18.56 9.17
CA ILE A 153 -4.48 17.13 9.19
C ILE A 153 -4.57 16.65 10.63
N MET A 154 -5.64 15.95 10.97
CA MET A 154 -5.81 15.28 12.25
C MET A 154 -5.23 13.88 12.17
N ILE A 155 -4.47 13.50 13.19
CA ILE A 155 -3.74 12.24 13.26
C ILE A 155 -4.20 11.46 14.49
N GLY A 156 -4.69 10.23 14.26
CA GLY A 156 -5.23 9.37 15.31
C GLY A 156 -4.78 7.92 15.18
N PHE A 157 -4.53 7.28 16.30
CA PHE A 157 -4.35 5.83 16.40
C PHE A 157 -5.69 5.22 16.83
N GLU A 158 -6.35 4.54 15.90
CA GLU A 158 -7.73 4.08 16.04
C GLU A 158 -7.82 2.56 15.90
N ARG A 159 -8.94 1.95 16.28
CA ARG A 159 -9.12 0.49 16.20
C ARG A 159 -10.47 0.18 15.59
N ARG A 160 -10.51 -0.85 14.74
CA ARG A 160 -11.76 -1.39 14.16
C ARG A 160 -12.63 -0.27 13.58
N ASP A 161 -13.92 -0.28 13.85
CA ASP A 161 -14.80 0.83 13.51
C ASP A 161 -14.50 2.05 14.39
N HIS A 162 -14.16 3.15 13.74
CA HIS A 162 -13.77 4.41 14.37
C HIS A 162 -14.52 5.62 13.76
N GLY A 163 -15.68 5.38 13.13
CA GLY A 163 -16.66 6.41 12.83
C GLY A 163 -16.43 7.21 11.54
N ASP A 164 -15.47 6.81 10.70
CA ASP A 164 -15.19 7.43 9.39
C ASP A 164 -15.72 6.60 8.20
N GLY A 165 -16.31 5.44 8.45
CA GLY A 165 -16.83 4.52 7.43
C GLY A 165 -15.79 3.56 6.83
N SER A 166 -14.53 3.60 7.32
CA SER A 166 -13.42 2.76 6.86
C SER A 166 -12.84 1.96 8.04
N PRO A 167 -13.55 0.94 8.57
CA PRO A 167 -13.07 0.22 9.74
C PRO A 167 -11.75 -0.53 9.48
N PHE A 168 -10.86 -0.55 10.47
CA PHE A 168 -9.67 -1.39 10.44
C PHE A 168 -10.00 -2.88 10.68
N ASP A 169 -9.14 -3.76 10.17
CA ASP A 169 -9.29 -5.22 10.21
C ASP A 169 -8.65 -5.87 11.46
N GLY A 170 -7.94 -5.09 12.27
CA GLY A 170 -7.10 -5.58 13.34
C GLY A 170 -5.74 -6.00 12.79
N ARG A 171 -4.95 -6.70 13.61
CA ARG A 171 -3.55 -6.98 13.28
C ARG A 171 -3.32 -7.65 11.91
N GLY A 172 -2.38 -7.08 11.13
CA GLY A 172 -2.01 -7.46 9.78
C GLY A 172 -2.84 -6.75 8.71
N ASN A 173 -2.56 -7.03 7.44
CA ASN A 173 -3.30 -6.48 6.30
C ASN A 173 -3.36 -4.95 6.25
N THR A 174 -4.33 -4.27 6.85
CA THR A 174 -4.51 -2.81 6.71
C THR A 174 -3.87 -2.04 7.86
N LEU A 175 -2.71 -1.42 7.64
CA LEU A 175 -1.98 -0.78 8.75
C LEU A 175 -2.45 0.66 9.05
N ALA A 176 -2.90 1.37 8.03
CA ALA A 176 -3.32 2.77 8.13
C ALA A 176 -4.13 3.18 6.90
N HIS A 177 -4.80 4.34 6.99
CA HIS A 177 -5.34 5.04 5.83
C HIS A 177 -5.31 6.56 6.05
N ALA A 178 -5.46 7.30 4.97
CA ALA A 178 -5.63 8.74 5.02
C ALA A 178 -6.61 9.24 3.95
N PHE A 179 -7.08 10.45 4.14
CA PHE A 179 -8.04 11.10 3.26
C PHE A 179 -7.36 12.18 2.42
N ALA A 180 -7.81 12.31 1.17
CA ALA A 180 -7.35 13.37 0.28
C ALA A 180 -7.65 14.77 0.87
N PRO A 181 -6.90 15.83 0.47
CA PRO A 181 -7.14 17.20 0.92
C PRO A 181 -8.61 17.64 0.76
N GLY A 182 -9.21 18.19 1.82
CA GLY A 182 -10.62 18.58 1.78
C GLY A 182 -11.11 19.23 3.07
N GLU A 183 -12.42 19.43 3.18
CA GLU A 183 -13.08 19.87 4.41
C GLU A 183 -13.42 18.67 5.30
N GLY A 184 -13.72 18.93 6.58
CA GLY A 184 -14.08 17.88 7.54
C GLY A 184 -12.90 16.95 7.82
N ILE A 185 -13.07 15.66 7.52
CA ILE A 185 -12.00 14.64 7.66
C ILE A 185 -10.98 14.67 6.51
N GLY A 186 -11.18 15.53 5.51
CA GLY A 186 -10.26 15.63 4.37
C GLY A 186 -8.86 16.05 4.82
N GLY A 187 -7.86 15.20 4.57
CA GLY A 187 -6.49 15.37 5.04
C GLY A 187 -6.11 14.48 6.22
N ASP A 188 -7.08 14.00 6.99
CA ASP A 188 -6.83 13.22 8.19
C ASP A 188 -6.13 11.89 7.88
N ALA A 189 -5.36 11.39 8.85
CA ALA A 189 -4.63 10.14 8.76
C ALA A 189 -4.87 9.29 10.01
N HIS A 190 -5.32 8.06 9.82
CA HIS A 190 -5.62 7.11 10.87
C HIS A 190 -4.68 5.90 10.78
N PHE A 191 -4.21 5.44 11.93
CA PHE A 191 -3.27 4.34 12.07
C PHE A 191 -3.94 3.24 12.89
N ASP A 192 -3.91 1.99 12.44
CA ASP A 192 -4.51 0.88 13.18
C ASP A 192 -3.71 0.58 14.45
N ASP A 193 -4.31 0.83 15.62
CA ASP A 193 -3.72 0.63 16.93
C ASP A 193 -3.86 -0.83 17.42
N ASP A 194 -4.45 -1.72 16.63
CA ASP A 194 -4.30 -3.17 16.80
C ASP A 194 -2.96 -3.69 16.24
N GLU A 195 -2.22 -2.86 15.48
CA GLU A 195 -0.84 -3.13 15.07
C GLU A 195 0.18 -2.90 16.19
N ARG A 196 1.41 -3.38 15.99
CA ARG A 196 2.55 -3.08 16.88
C ARG A 196 3.42 -1.98 16.28
N TRP A 197 3.29 -0.76 16.76
CA TRP A 197 4.05 0.39 16.25
C TRP A 197 5.48 0.44 16.82
N SER A 198 6.45 0.73 15.95
CA SER A 198 7.87 0.75 16.29
C SER A 198 8.63 1.86 15.57
N GLU A 199 9.76 2.28 16.15
CA GLU A 199 10.73 3.18 15.50
C GLU A 199 11.65 2.47 14.50
N SER A 200 11.60 1.13 14.47
CA SER A 200 12.48 0.28 13.66
C SER A 200 11.67 -0.77 12.88
N ASN A 201 12.29 -1.32 11.84
CA ASN A 201 11.67 -2.31 10.95
C ASN A 201 11.54 -3.72 11.58
N ARG A 202 11.64 -3.85 12.90
CA ARG A 202 11.36 -5.12 13.61
C ARG A 202 9.87 -5.42 13.73
N GLU A 203 9.07 -4.35 13.71
CA GLU A 203 7.60 -4.37 13.69
C GLU A 203 7.16 -3.28 12.68
N VAL A 204 5.94 -2.77 12.78
CA VAL A 204 5.46 -1.73 11.87
C VAL A 204 6.17 -0.41 12.14
N ASN A 205 6.99 0.02 11.17
CA ASN A 205 7.72 1.28 11.27
C ASN A 205 6.78 2.49 11.08
N LEU A 206 6.47 3.18 12.18
CA LEU A 206 5.56 4.33 12.17
C LEU A 206 6.01 5.45 11.22
N PHE A 207 7.31 5.71 11.09
CA PHE A 207 7.80 6.77 10.21
C PHE A 207 7.50 6.46 8.73
N LEU A 208 7.68 5.21 8.29
CA LEU A 208 7.45 4.84 6.90
C LEU A 208 5.97 4.87 6.55
N VAL A 209 5.12 4.32 7.42
CA VAL A 209 3.66 4.34 7.22
C VAL A 209 3.14 5.77 7.25
N ALA A 210 3.55 6.58 8.24
CA ALA A 210 3.10 7.97 8.31
C ALA A 210 3.57 8.80 7.11
N ALA A 211 4.78 8.57 6.61
CA ALA A 211 5.27 9.27 5.42
C ALA A 211 4.39 8.92 4.19
N HIS A 212 3.99 7.65 4.04
CA HIS A 212 3.07 7.21 3.01
C HIS A 212 1.69 7.88 3.16
N GLU A 213 1.06 7.77 4.33
CA GLU A 213 -0.28 8.32 4.58
C GLU A 213 -0.32 9.84 4.35
N PHE A 214 0.75 10.56 4.71
CA PHE A 214 0.83 11.99 4.44
C PHE A 214 0.93 12.32 2.96
N GLY A 215 1.40 11.41 2.10
CA GLY A 215 1.26 11.58 0.66
C GLY A 215 -0.21 11.66 0.23
N HIS A 216 -1.08 10.82 0.80
CA HIS A 216 -2.53 10.88 0.59
C HIS A 216 -3.14 12.15 1.18
N SER A 217 -2.77 12.54 2.40
CA SER A 217 -3.17 13.81 3.02
C SER A 217 -2.78 15.04 2.19
N LEU A 218 -1.84 14.89 1.26
CA LEU A 218 -1.39 15.91 0.32
C LEU A 218 -1.93 15.72 -1.11
N GLY A 219 -2.71 14.68 -1.37
CA GLY A 219 -3.44 14.48 -2.62
C GLY A 219 -2.81 13.49 -3.60
N LEU A 220 -1.75 12.78 -3.20
CA LEU A 220 -1.21 11.66 -3.98
C LEU A 220 -2.12 10.45 -3.87
N ALA A 221 -2.33 9.76 -4.98
CA ALA A 221 -2.87 8.41 -4.99
C ALA A 221 -1.72 7.39 -4.91
N HIS A 222 -2.05 6.10 -4.84
CA HIS A 222 -1.02 5.07 -4.87
C HIS A 222 -0.21 5.09 -6.17
N SER A 223 1.09 4.87 -6.04
CA SER A 223 1.97 4.59 -7.17
C SER A 223 1.92 3.10 -7.48
N ASN A 224 1.99 2.75 -8.77
CA ASN A 224 2.24 1.38 -9.19
C ASN A 224 3.74 1.08 -9.33
N VAL A 225 4.64 2.01 -9.01
CA VAL A 225 6.10 1.80 -9.14
C VAL A 225 6.65 1.06 -7.91
N PRO A 226 7.17 -0.18 -8.05
CA PRO A 226 7.74 -0.89 -6.91
C PRO A 226 8.90 -0.11 -6.28
N GLY A 227 8.85 0.05 -4.95
CA GLY A 227 9.85 0.80 -4.20
C GLY A 227 9.60 2.31 -4.08
N ALA A 228 8.56 2.84 -4.73
CA ALA A 228 8.05 4.17 -4.39
C ALA A 228 7.47 4.17 -2.97
N LEU A 229 7.54 5.32 -2.28
CA LEU A 229 6.92 5.47 -0.96
C LEU A 229 5.41 5.28 -1.06
N MET A 230 4.78 5.82 -2.11
CA MET A 230 3.34 5.71 -2.34
C MET A 230 2.91 4.36 -2.94
N TYR A 231 3.79 3.36 -3.01
CA TYR A 231 3.38 1.99 -3.34
C TYR A 231 2.55 1.42 -2.17
N PRO A 232 1.38 0.78 -2.43
CA PRO A 232 0.43 0.45 -1.36
C PRO A 232 0.93 -0.59 -0.37
N ILE A 233 1.76 -1.54 -0.82
CA ILE A 233 2.37 -2.53 0.05
C ILE A 233 3.60 -1.90 0.70
N TYR A 234 3.61 -1.80 2.03
CA TYR A 234 4.69 -1.11 2.73
C TYR A 234 6.02 -1.85 2.55
N SER A 235 7.04 -1.11 2.11
CA SER A 235 8.40 -1.61 2.01
C SER A 235 9.24 -1.08 3.16
N TYR A 236 9.77 -1.99 3.98
CA TYR A 236 10.60 -1.65 5.13
C TYR A 236 12.06 -1.38 4.72
N VAL A 237 12.29 -0.25 4.07
CA VAL A 237 13.64 0.28 3.81
C VAL A 237 14.26 0.84 5.08
N ASN A 238 15.60 0.89 5.16
CA ASN A 238 16.27 1.48 6.32
C ASN A 238 15.93 2.98 6.42
N PRO A 239 15.27 3.45 7.49
CA PRO A 239 14.90 4.86 7.64
C PRO A 239 16.09 5.81 7.61
N ALA A 240 17.28 5.37 8.04
CA ALA A 240 18.48 6.19 8.05
C ALA A 240 19.03 6.49 6.65
N SER A 241 18.69 5.66 5.66
CA SER A 241 19.07 5.84 4.26
C SER A 241 17.87 6.10 3.35
N PHE A 242 16.71 6.38 3.94
CA PHE A 242 15.48 6.61 3.20
C PHE A 242 15.64 7.78 2.22
N ARG A 243 15.23 7.57 0.97
CA ARG A 243 15.17 8.59 -0.07
C ARG A 243 13.84 8.45 -0.78
N LEU A 244 13.14 9.57 -0.91
CA LEU A 244 11.90 9.63 -1.68
C LEU A 244 12.20 9.29 -3.15
N SER A 245 11.37 8.45 -3.77
CA SER A 245 11.57 8.03 -5.16
C SER A 245 11.30 9.19 -6.12
N GLU A 246 11.80 9.09 -7.35
CA GLU A 246 11.51 10.10 -8.38
C GLU A 246 10.03 10.10 -8.80
N ASP A 247 9.32 8.98 -8.69
CA ASP A 247 7.89 8.93 -9.00
C ASP A 247 7.08 9.73 -7.97
N ASP A 248 7.37 9.53 -6.67
CA ASP A 248 6.74 10.28 -5.57
C ASP A 248 7.05 11.78 -5.68
N LYS A 249 8.31 12.15 -5.95
CA LYS A 249 8.73 13.55 -6.13
C LYS A 249 8.01 14.22 -7.29
N GLN A 250 7.93 13.56 -8.44
CA GLN A 250 7.24 14.10 -9.61
C GLN A 250 5.73 14.25 -9.34
N GLY A 251 5.12 13.27 -8.66
CA GLY A 251 3.72 13.32 -8.24
C GLY A 251 3.43 14.55 -7.38
N ILE A 252 4.19 14.73 -6.29
CA ILE A 252 3.94 15.82 -5.34
C ILE A 252 4.27 17.19 -5.93
N GLN A 253 5.33 17.28 -6.74
CA GLN A 253 5.72 18.53 -7.39
C GLN A 253 4.77 18.94 -8.52
N LYS A 254 4.04 17.99 -9.11
CA LYS A 254 2.93 18.32 -10.03
C LYS A 254 1.80 19.05 -9.30
N LEU A 255 1.56 18.73 -8.02
CA LEU A 255 0.53 19.38 -7.21
C LEU A 255 0.98 20.72 -6.64
N TYR A 256 2.22 20.80 -6.13
CA TYR A 256 2.69 21.93 -5.32
C TYR A 256 3.88 22.72 -5.88
N GLY A 257 4.47 22.26 -6.98
CA GLY A 257 5.72 22.80 -7.52
C GLY A 257 6.95 22.31 -6.76
N LYS A 258 8.14 22.71 -7.25
CA LYS A 258 9.42 22.41 -6.60
C LYS A 258 9.70 23.38 -5.47
N PHE A 259 10.40 22.93 -4.44
CA PHE A 259 11.04 23.84 -3.50
C PHE A 259 12.04 24.71 -4.27
N MET A 260 11.77 26.01 -4.35
CA MET A 260 12.72 26.98 -4.91
C MET A 260 13.41 27.67 -3.74
N THR A 261 14.70 27.42 -3.56
CA THR A 261 15.56 28.37 -2.86
C THR A 261 15.68 29.59 -3.76
N GLU A 262 15.18 30.75 -3.33
CA GLU A 262 15.54 32.01 -3.97
C GLU A 262 17.07 32.11 -3.97
N ILE A 263 17.66 32.26 -5.17
CA ILE A 263 19.09 32.51 -5.39
C ILE A 263 19.30 34.02 -5.34
#